data_AF-A0A453D8D5-F1
#
_entry.id   AF-A0A453D8D5-F1
#
_cell.length_a   1.000
_cell.length_b   1.000
_cell.length_c   1.000
_cell.angle_alpha   90.00
_cell.angle_beta   90.00
_cell.angle_gamma   90.00
#
_symmetry.space_group_name_H-M   'P 1'
#
loop_
_entity.id
_entity.type
_entity.pdbx_description
1 polymer ?
#
loop_
_entity_poly.entity_id
_entity_poly.type
_entity_poly.pdbx_seq_one_letter_code
_entity_poly.pdbx_strand_id
1 'polypeptide(L)'
;MRLIKEGKAKMVEEKKRQREENKLMKEAIKAQKAEQKKYAKEKDEWESGKHALRSIVAEIDSTIIETGSVGGTLLTRFAEKGLKYRVQVNPIRGSILWKMEVPQIGQDPASVSEVPYILFVLQAEEFCDLINSGSFWDHVHLVQDRYPTFTVCFVTNKLMNYINKCERAQYRNAPNFNSWKRPPVEEVCFQPYQNFPELSFYRMCNGFVFSGFMQISNTPC
;
A
#
# COMPACT_ATOMS: atom_id res chain seq x y z
N MET A 1 73.95 4.99 33.38
CA MET A 1 73.44 4.23 32.22
C MET A 1 72.09 3.50 32.42
N ARG A 2 71.68 3.10 33.63
CA ARG A 2 70.40 2.36 33.84
C ARG A 2 69.13 3.17 33.53
N LEU A 3 69.07 4.44 33.94
CA LEU A 3 67.90 5.33 33.74
C LEU A 3 67.57 5.60 32.25
N ILE A 4 68.56 5.60 31.37
CA ILE A 4 68.37 5.80 29.91
C ILE A 4 67.78 4.54 29.25
N LYS A 5 68.06 3.34 29.78
CA LYS A 5 67.50 2.07 29.27
C LYS A 5 66.02 1.91 29.64
N GLU A 6 65.64 2.31 30.85
CA GLU A 6 64.24 2.26 31.32
C GLU A 6 63.36 3.30 30.61
N GLY A 7 63.86 4.52 30.36
CA GLY A 7 63.15 5.53 29.58
C GLY A 7 62.91 5.10 28.13
N LYS A 8 63.89 4.43 27.51
CA LYS A 8 63.75 3.85 26.16
C LYS A 8 62.75 2.69 26.13
N ALA A 9 62.73 1.84 27.16
CA ALA A 9 61.78 0.72 27.26
C ALA A 9 60.32 1.22 27.39
N LYS A 10 60.06 2.22 28.25
CA LYS A 10 58.73 2.83 28.40
C LYS A 10 58.23 3.50 27.11
N MET A 11 59.14 4.17 26.39
CA MET A 11 58.81 4.81 25.11
C MET A 11 58.45 3.79 24.01
N VAL A 12 59.08 2.61 24.01
CA VAL A 12 58.76 1.53 23.06
C VAL A 12 57.40 0.90 23.37
N GLU A 13 57.09 0.67 24.64
CA GLU A 13 55.80 0.07 25.05
C GLU A 13 54.61 0.99 24.76
N GLU A 14 54.73 2.29 25.06
CA GLU A 14 53.67 3.27 24.74
C GLU A 14 53.42 3.35 23.22
N LYS A 15 54.48 3.32 22.42
CA LYS A 15 54.38 3.32 20.96
C LYS A 15 53.77 2.03 20.42
N LYS A 16 53.90 0.91 21.13
CA LYS A 16 53.25 -0.36 20.80
C LYS A 16 51.76 -0.31 21.12
N ARG A 17 51.37 0.19 22.30
CA ARG A 17 49.97 0.40 22.69
C ARG A 17 49.22 1.33 21.72
N GLN A 18 49.82 2.46 21.38
CA GLN A 18 49.25 3.40 20.39
C GLN A 18 49.07 2.76 19.01
N ARG A 19 49.95 1.83 18.61
CA ARG A 19 49.78 1.10 17.34
C ARG A 19 48.62 0.12 17.38
N GLU A 20 48.42 -0.56 18.51
CA GLU A 20 47.32 -1.50 18.71
C GLU A 20 45.97 -0.77 18.75
N GLU A 21 45.86 0.34 19.49
CA GLU A 21 44.65 1.18 19.52
C GLU A 21 44.31 1.76 18.15
N ASN A 22 45.32 2.28 17.42
CA ASN A 22 45.12 2.78 16.06
C ASN A 22 44.70 1.67 15.07
N LYS A 23 45.15 0.42 15.30
CA LYS A 23 44.75 -0.73 14.49
C LYS A 23 43.27 -1.07 14.75
N LEU A 24 42.88 -1.18 16.03
CA LEU A 24 41.50 -1.45 16.44
C LEU A 24 40.55 -0.35 15.95
N MET A 25 40.93 0.93 16.07
CA MET A 25 40.12 2.05 15.61
C MET A 25 39.94 2.04 14.08
N LYS A 26 41.00 1.71 13.32
CA LYS A 26 40.90 1.57 11.85
C LYS A 26 40.01 0.39 11.44
N GLU A 27 40.07 -0.72 12.17
CA GLU A 27 39.21 -1.88 11.94
C GLU A 27 37.74 -1.55 12.23
N ALA A 28 37.46 -0.84 13.33
CA ALA A 28 36.12 -0.37 13.68
C ALA A 28 35.56 0.60 12.62
N ILE A 29 36.35 1.58 12.17
CA ILE A 29 35.95 2.51 11.10
C ILE A 29 35.70 1.75 9.79
N LYS A 30 36.51 0.74 9.48
CA LYS A 30 36.33 -0.08 8.27
C LYS A 30 35.05 -0.93 8.35
N ALA A 31 34.75 -1.51 9.51
CA ALA A 31 33.52 -2.25 9.75
C ALA A 31 32.29 -1.34 9.63
N GLN A 32 32.33 -0.16 10.27
CA GLN A 32 31.24 0.81 10.21
C GLN A 32 30.99 1.30 8.78
N LYS A 33 32.06 1.57 8.00
CA LYS A 33 31.91 1.94 6.58
C LYS A 33 31.36 0.80 5.72
N ALA A 34 31.73 -0.45 6.01
CA ALA A 34 31.18 -1.60 5.30
C ALA A 34 29.69 -1.79 5.59
N GLU A 35 29.27 -1.56 6.83
CA GLU A 35 27.88 -1.62 7.26
C GLU A 35 27.05 -0.47 6.64
N GLN A 36 27.56 0.77 6.68
CA GLN A 36 26.92 1.91 6.01
C GLN A 36 26.79 1.72 4.49
N LYS A 37 27.80 1.10 3.85
CA LYS A 37 27.75 0.81 2.40
C LYS A 37 26.72 -0.29 2.09
N LYS A 38 26.61 -1.31 2.96
CA LYS A 38 25.58 -2.35 2.84
C LYS A 38 24.18 -1.73 3.01
N TYR A 39 24.01 -0.87 4.01
CA TYR A 39 22.79 -0.11 4.26
C TYR A 39 22.38 0.74 3.06
N ALA A 40 23.29 1.56 2.53
CA ALA A 40 23.01 2.41 1.38
C ALA A 40 22.61 1.60 0.15
N LYS A 41 23.21 0.43 -0.06
CA LYS A 41 22.86 -0.47 -1.16
C LYS A 41 21.48 -1.10 -0.99
N GLU A 42 21.14 -1.57 0.22
CA GLU A 42 19.81 -2.14 0.51
C GLU A 42 18.70 -1.08 0.40
N LYS A 43 18.99 0.15 0.85
CA LYS A 43 18.07 1.29 0.71
C LYS A 43 17.87 1.67 -0.76
N ASP A 44 18.95 1.79 -1.54
CA ASP A 44 18.90 2.09 -2.98
C ASP A 44 18.14 0.99 -3.76
N GLU A 45 18.35 -0.29 -3.43
CA GLU A 45 17.59 -1.41 -4.01
C GLU A 45 16.10 -1.34 -3.66
N TRP A 46 15.74 -0.85 -2.47
CA TRP A 46 14.35 -0.67 -2.05
C TRP A 46 13.69 0.55 -2.74
N GLU A 47 14.38 1.69 -2.78
CA GLU A 47 13.94 2.91 -3.47
C GLU A 47 13.84 2.71 -4.99
N SER A 48 14.65 1.82 -5.57
CA SER A 48 14.55 1.44 -6.99
C SER A 48 13.25 0.71 -7.37
N GLY A 49 12.41 0.34 -6.39
CA GLY A 49 11.13 -0.33 -6.62
C GLY A 49 11.23 -1.81 -7.01
N LYS A 50 12.45 -2.34 -7.24
CA LYS A 50 12.72 -3.72 -7.66
C LYS A 50 12.12 -4.78 -6.71
N HIS A 51 11.96 -4.43 -5.45
CA HIS A 51 11.39 -5.29 -4.40
C HIS A 51 10.12 -4.71 -3.75
N ALA A 52 9.52 -3.67 -4.32
CA ALA A 52 8.32 -3.00 -3.77
C ALA A 52 7.15 -3.98 -3.55
N LEU A 53 6.88 -4.86 -4.53
CA LEU A 53 5.82 -5.87 -4.43
C LEU A 53 6.02 -6.88 -3.29
N ARG A 54 7.24 -7.10 -2.82
CA ARG A 54 7.54 -8.02 -1.70
C ARG A 54 7.41 -7.34 -0.33
N SER A 55 7.42 -6.01 -0.33
CA SER A 55 7.40 -5.18 0.88
C SER A 55 6.02 -4.59 1.14
N ILE A 56 5.17 -4.49 0.11
CA ILE A 56 3.79 -4.05 0.26
C ILE A 56 2.91 -5.17 0.82
N VAL A 57 2.05 -4.81 1.77
CA VAL A 57 1.07 -5.71 2.39
C VAL A 57 -0.30 -5.07 2.26
N ALA A 58 -1.26 -5.81 1.73
CA ALA A 58 -2.67 -5.41 1.77
C ALA A 58 -3.30 -5.82 3.10
N GLU A 59 -3.92 -4.87 3.78
CA GLU A 59 -4.74 -5.08 4.96
C GLU A 59 -6.22 -5.11 4.54
N ILE A 60 -6.74 -6.31 4.35
CA ILE A 60 -8.08 -6.58 3.83
C ILE A 60 -9.05 -6.66 5.01
N ASP A 61 -10.10 -5.84 4.99
CA ASP A 61 -11.16 -5.90 5.99
C ASP A 61 -11.90 -7.25 5.94
N SER A 62 -12.15 -7.86 7.10
CA SER A 62 -12.74 -9.19 7.18
C SER A 62 -14.14 -9.26 6.58
N THR A 63 -14.89 -8.14 6.58
CA THR A 63 -16.24 -8.15 6.00
C THR A 63 -16.22 -8.38 4.50
N ILE A 64 -15.14 -8.03 3.78
CA ILE A 64 -15.02 -8.32 2.35
C ILE A 64 -15.09 -9.84 2.09
N ILE A 65 -14.55 -10.63 3.02
CA ILE A 65 -14.53 -12.09 2.93
C ILE A 65 -15.84 -12.69 3.43
N GLU A 66 -16.41 -12.11 4.49
CA GLU A 66 -17.60 -12.63 5.16
C GLU A 66 -18.91 -12.31 4.43
N THR A 67 -19.03 -11.12 3.85
CA THR A 67 -20.30 -10.64 3.25
C THR A 67 -20.30 -10.65 1.73
N GLY A 68 -19.14 -10.83 1.09
CA GLY A 68 -18.97 -10.66 -0.35
C GLY A 68 -18.86 -11.97 -1.13
N SER A 69 -19.53 -12.03 -2.29
CA SER A 69 -19.29 -13.10 -3.29
C SER A 69 -17.89 -13.02 -3.94
N VAL A 70 -17.17 -11.93 -3.68
CA VAL A 70 -15.88 -11.60 -4.31
C VAL A 70 -14.66 -11.97 -3.47
N GLY A 71 -14.82 -12.22 -2.17
CA GLY A 71 -13.71 -12.45 -1.23
C GLY A 71 -12.80 -13.60 -1.63
N GLY A 72 -13.37 -14.77 -1.96
CA GLY A 72 -12.58 -15.92 -2.41
C GLY A 72 -11.79 -15.65 -3.69
N THR A 73 -12.42 -15.02 -4.69
CA THR A 73 -11.75 -14.67 -5.95
C THR A 73 -10.63 -13.67 -5.72
N LEU A 74 -10.84 -12.68 -4.85
CA LEU A 74 -9.84 -11.68 -4.48
C LEU A 74 -8.59 -12.34 -3.88
N LEU A 75 -8.77 -13.20 -2.87
CA LEU A 75 -7.64 -13.87 -2.21
C LEU A 75 -6.86 -14.78 -3.15
N THR A 76 -7.55 -15.51 -4.05
CA THR A 76 -6.89 -16.30 -5.09
C THR A 76 -6.02 -15.43 -6.00
N ARG A 77 -6.53 -14.27 -6.44
CA ARG A 77 -5.75 -13.34 -7.27
C ARG A 77 -4.53 -12.78 -6.55
N PHE A 78 -4.66 -12.49 -5.26
CA PHE A 78 -3.52 -12.05 -4.44
C PHE A 78 -2.44 -13.14 -4.36
N ALA A 79 -2.84 -14.38 -4.10
CA ALA A 79 -1.92 -15.51 -4.05
C ALA A 79 -1.25 -15.79 -5.41
N GLU A 80 -2.01 -15.78 -6.51
CA GLU A 80 -1.48 -15.95 -7.88
C GLU A 80 -0.45 -14.88 -8.25
N LYS A 81 -0.62 -13.66 -7.74
CA LYS A 81 0.29 -12.53 -7.98
C LYS A 81 1.42 -12.44 -6.96
N GLY A 82 1.48 -13.36 -5.98
CA GLY A 82 2.50 -13.36 -4.94
C GLY A 82 2.44 -12.12 -4.03
N LEU A 83 1.27 -11.52 -3.88
CA LEU A 83 1.06 -10.35 -3.03
C LEU A 83 0.87 -10.80 -1.59
N LYS A 84 1.54 -10.11 -0.66
CA LYS A 84 1.29 -10.28 0.76
C LYS A 84 -0.02 -9.61 1.13
N TYR A 85 -0.82 -10.29 1.94
CA TYR A 85 -2.04 -9.73 2.51
C TYR A 85 -2.25 -10.24 3.94
N ARG A 86 -3.03 -9.47 4.70
CA ARG A 86 -3.51 -9.81 6.03
C ARG A 86 -5.00 -9.51 6.08
N VAL A 87 -5.78 -10.47 6.56
CA VAL A 87 -7.21 -10.25 6.85
C VAL A 87 -7.33 -9.78 8.29
N GLN A 88 -8.03 -8.66 8.51
CA GLN A 88 -8.20 -8.04 9.83
C GLN A 88 -9.48 -7.17 9.85
N VAL A 89 -9.81 -6.59 11.00
CA VAL A 89 -10.89 -5.59 11.09
C VAL A 89 -10.29 -4.20 10.83
N ASN A 90 -10.75 -3.54 9.78
CA ASN A 90 -10.29 -2.20 9.42
C ASN A 90 -11.16 -1.11 10.07
N PRO A 91 -10.63 0.12 10.26
CA PRO A 91 -11.40 1.24 10.81
C PRO A 91 -12.62 1.64 9.96
N ILE A 92 -12.59 1.33 8.67
CA ILE A 92 -13.73 1.49 7.76
C ILE A 92 -14.01 0.11 7.16
N ARG A 93 -15.26 -0.36 7.32
CA ARG A 93 -15.69 -1.67 6.84
C ARG A 93 -15.63 -1.76 5.31
N GLY A 94 -15.35 -2.94 4.79
CA GLY A 94 -15.28 -3.18 3.35
C GLY A 94 -14.06 -2.54 2.66
N SER A 95 -13.07 -2.09 3.42
CA SER A 95 -11.88 -1.43 2.88
C SER A 95 -10.68 -2.37 2.75
N ILE A 96 -9.77 -2.02 1.85
CA ILE A 96 -8.42 -2.58 1.76
C ILE A 96 -7.46 -1.40 1.90
N LEU A 97 -6.63 -1.47 2.92
CA LEU A 97 -5.54 -0.53 3.16
C LEU A 97 -4.23 -1.16 2.70
N TRP A 98 -3.24 -0.32 2.40
CA TRP A 98 -1.92 -0.78 1.97
C TRP A 98 -0.86 -0.22 2.90
N LYS A 99 0.08 -1.07 3.27
CA LYS A 99 1.25 -0.67 4.08
C LYS A 99 2.51 -1.19 3.46
N MET A 100 3.59 -0.45 3.66
CA MET A 100 4.92 -0.96 3.37
C MET A 100 5.57 -1.46 4.65
N GLU A 101 5.90 -2.74 4.68
CA GLU A 101 6.83 -3.30 5.64
C GLU A 101 8.23 -2.84 5.24
N VAL A 102 8.69 -1.75 5.84
CA VAL A 102 10.09 -1.34 5.74
C VAL A 102 10.91 -2.33 6.58
N PRO A 103 11.94 -2.99 6.02
CA PRO A 103 12.85 -3.79 6.81
C PRO A 103 13.46 -2.89 7.90
N GLN A 104 13.33 -3.30 9.16
CA GLN A 104 13.84 -2.52 10.29
C GLN A 104 15.37 -2.54 10.29
N ILE A 105 15.98 -1.62 9.57
CA ILE A 105 17.42 -1.53 9.48
C ILE A 105 17.88 -0.38 10.38
N GLY A 106 18.27 -0.73 11.61
CA GLY A 106 18.95 0.16 12.55
C GLY A 106 18.05 1.22 13.19
N GLN A 107 17.51 0.90 14.37
CA GLN A 107 16.85 1.83 15.31
C GLN A 107 15.73 2.71 14.74
N ASP A 108 14.58 2.11 14.43
CA ASP A 108 13.28 2.47 15.05
C ASP A 108 12.24 1.40 14.63
N PRO A 109 11.67 0.62 15.55
CA PRO A 109 10.70 -0.42 15.20
C PRO A 109 9.35 0.08 14.67
N ALA A 110 9.15 1.38 14.51
CA ALA A 110 7.85 1.99 14.28
C ALA A 110 7.61 2.56 12.86
N SER A 111 8.58 2.56 11.93
CA SER A 111 8.39 3.20 10.61
C SER A 111 7.64 2.29 9.62
N VAL A 112 6.42 1.88 9.96
CA VAL A 112 5.49 1.34 8.97
C VAL A 112 4.94 2.53 8.19
N SER A 113 5.37 2.69 6.95
CA SER A 113 4.86 3.77 6.10
C SER A 113 3.54 3.32 5.48
N GLU A 114 2.46 4.03 5.79
CA GLU A 114 1.16 3.81 5.17
C GLU A 114 1.18 4.32 3.72
N VAL A 115 0.59 3.54 2.82
CA VAL A 115 0.44 3.94 1.43
C VAL A 115 -0.90 4.68 1.32
N PRO A 116 -0.95 5.93 0.83
CA PRO A 116 -2.11 6.82 0.93
C PRO A 116 -3.21 6.46 -0.07
N TYR A 117 -3.67 5.21 -0.03
CA TYR A 117 -4.73 4.66 -0.86
C TYR A 117 -5.63 3.77 -0.02
N ILE A 118 -6.93 3.99 -0.12
CA ILE A 118 -7.95 3.12 0.47
C ILE A 118 -8.87 2.62 -0.64
N LEU A 119 -9.03 1.30 -0.71
CA LEU A 119 -9.79 0.65 -1.78
C LEU A 119 -11.04 -0.03 -1.24
N PHE A 120 -12.20 0.28 -1.80
CA PHE A 120 -13.45 -0.40 -1.53
C PHE A 120 -13.78 -1.38 -2.65
N VAL A 121 -14.05 -2.63 -2.29
CA VAL A 121 -14.47 -3.67 -3.23
C VAL A 121 -15.96 -3.91 -3.04
N LEU A 122 -16.76 -3.47 -4.00
CA LEU A 122 -18.22 -3.57 -3.95
C LEU A 122 -18.76 -4.43 -5.09
N GLN A 123 -19.82 -5.19 -4.80
CA GLN A 123 -20.58 -5.86 -5.85
C GLN A 123 -21.30 -4.81 -6.71
N ALA A 124 -21.64 -5.19 -7.95
CA ALA A 124 -22.32 -4.26 -8.86
C ALA A 124 -23.65 -3.74 -8.29
N GLU A 125 -24.41 -4.61 -7.61
CA GLU A 125 -25.66 -4.26 -6.92
C GLU A 125 -25.43 -3.30 -5.76
N GLU A 126 -24.54 -3.63 -4.84
CA GLU A 126 -24.16 -2.79 -3.69
C GLU A 126 -23.72 -1.38 -4.13
N PHE A 127 -22.94 -1.30 -5.22
CA PHE A 127 -22.50 -0.03 -5.78
C PHE A 127 -23.66 0.76 -6.41
N CYS A 128 -24.56 0.08 -7.12
CA CYS A 128 -25.76 0.71 -7.66
C CYS A 128 -26.66 1.26 -6.54
N ASP A 129 -26.83 0.51 -5.45
CA ASP A 129 -27.62 0.93 -4.29
C ASP A 129 -26.99 2.10 -3.54
N LEU A 130 -25.66 2.10 -3.39
CA LEU A 130 -24.91 3.21 -2.80
C LEU A 130 -25.10 4.52 -3.57
N ILE A 131 -25.11 4.45 -4.91
CA ILE A 131 -25.36 5.63 -5.75
C ILE A 131 -26.83 6.05 -5.68
N ASN A 132 -27.76 5.10 -5.83
CA ASN A 132 -29.19 5.39 -5.86
C ASN A 132 -29.72 5.93 -4.53
N SER A 133 -29.15 5.51 -3.41
CA SER A 133 -29.48 6.03 -2.08
C SER A 133 -28.94 7.44 -1.84
N GLY A 134 -28.04 7.95 -2.69
CA GLY A 134 -27.37 9.24 -2.52
C GLY A 134 -26.24 9.23 -1.49
N SER A 135 -26.01 8.11 -0.81
CA SER A 135 -25.01 7.99 0.27
C SER A 135 -23.56 7.86 -0.21
N PHE A 136 -23.32 7.84 -1.53
CA PHE A 136 -21.98 7.73 -2.11
C PHE A 136 -21.03 8.82 -1.59
N TRP A 137 -21.44 10.08 -1.66
CA TRP A 137 -20.59 11.20 -1.22
C TRP A 137 -20.44 11.26 0.30
N ASP A 138 -21.48 10.91 1.06
CA ASP A 138 -21.38 10.80 2.51
C ASP A 138 -20.34 9.75 2.92
N HIS A 139 -20.29 8.63 2.20
CA HIS A 139 -19.28 7.60 2.42
C HIS A 139 -17.88 8.10 2.09
N VAL A 140 -17.71 8.82 0.97
CA VAL A 140 -16.42 9.43 0.60
C VAL A 140 -15.94 10.43 1.65
N HIS A 141 -16.81 11.35 2.10
CA HIS A 141 -16.45 12.33 3.12
C HIS A 141 -16.10 11.66 4.45
N LEU A 142 -16.84 10.63 4.87
CA LEU A 142 -16.51 9.84 6.06
C LEU A 142 -15.09 9.25 5.99
N VAL A 143 -14.68 8.80 4.81
CA VAL A 143 -13.34 8.26 4.58
C VAL A 143 -12.31 9.37 4.64
N GLN A 144 -12.55 10.51 3.98
CA GLN A 144 -11.65 11.66 3.97
C GLN A 144 -11.48 12.29 5.37
N ASP A 145 -12.53 12.33 6.19
CA ASP A 145 -12.44 12.81 7.58
C ASP A 145 -11.46 11.96 8.41
N ARG A 146 -11.40 10.66 8.12
CA ARG A 146 -10.50 9.72 8.82
C ARG A 146 -9.11 9.65 8.18
N TYR A 147 -9.05 9.75 6.86
CA TYR A 147 -7.85 9.60 6.05
C TYR A 147 -7.72 10.78 5.07
N PRO A 148 -7.42 11.98 5.56
CA PRO A 148 -7.50 13.23 4.76
C PRO A 148 -6.47 13.28 3.64
N THR A 149 -5.40 12.50 3.72
CA THR A 149 -4.34 12.44 2.70
C THR A 149 -4.47 11.24 1.78
N PHE A 150 -5.47 10.38 1.97
CA PHE A 150 -5.61 9.15 1.20
C PHE A 150 -6.46 9.35 -0.03
N THR A 151 -6.03 8.74 -1.13
CA THR A 151 -6.85 8.59 -2.33
C THR A 151 -7.91 7.52 -2.10
N VAL A 152 -9.17 7.86 -2.33
CA VAL A 152 -10.31 6.93 -2.18
C VAL A 152 -10.59 6.25 -3.52
N CYS A 153 -10.59 4.92 -3.51
CA CYS A 153 -10.77 4.09 -4.69
C CYS A 153 -11.96 3.15 -4.53
N PHE A 154 -12.71 2.94 -5.61
CA PHE A 154 -13.77 1.93 -5.67
C PHE A 154 -13.49 0.96 -6.83
N VAL A 155 -13.66 -0.33 -6.57
CA VAL A 155 -13.57 -1.41 -7.56
C VAL A 155 -14.85 -2.22 -7.54
N THR A 156 -15.42 -2.38 -8.73
CA THR A 156 -16.63 -3.18 -8.94
C THR A 156 -16.42 -4.13 -10.12
N ASN A 157 -17.02 -5.31 -10.05
CA ASN A 157 -16.93 -6.31 -11.10
C ASN A 157 -18.19 -6.30 -11.97
N LYS A 158 -18.03 -6.29 -13.31
CA LYS A 158 -19.12 -6.41 -14.29
C LYS A 158 -20.28 -5.42 -14.10
N LEU A 159 -20.03 -4.22 -13.57
CA LEU A 159 -21.07 -3.20 -13.29
C LEU A 159 -22.02 -2.94 -14.47
N MET A 160 -21.49 -2.64 -15.65
CA MET A 160 -22.33 -2.38 -16.84
C MET A 160 -23.17 -3.60 -17.24
N ASN A 161 -22.66 -4.81 -17.06
CA ASN A 161 -23.44 -6.01 -17.37
C ASN A 161 -24.61 -6.18 -16.40
N TYR A 162 -24.41 -5.85 -15.12
CA TYR A 162 -25.48 -5.84 -14.14
C TYR A 162 -26.54 -4.79 -14.50
N ILE A 163 -26.15 -3.54 -14.75
CA ILE A 163 -27.06 -2.46 -15.17
C ILE A 163 -27.88 -2.87 -16.39
N ASN A 164 -27.22 -3.35 -17.45
CA ASN A 164 -27.89 -3.80 -18.67
C ASN A 164 -28.86 -4.98 -18.42
N LYS A 165 -28.53 -5.87 -17.47
CA LYS A 165 -29.39 -6.99 -17.09
C LYS A 165 -30.65 -6.47 -16.38
N CYS A 166 -30.50 -5.52 -15.47
CA CYS A 166 -31.61 -4.91 -14.74
C CYS A 166 -32.55 -4.14 -15.69
N GLU A 167 -32.01 -3.34 -16.61
CA GLU A 167 -32.81 -2.64 -17.62
C GLU A 167 -33.62 -3.61 -18.49
N ARG A 168 -32.97 -4.66 -19.01
CA ARG A 168 -33.66 -5.69 -19.81
C ARG A 168 -34.76 -6.40 -19.02
N ALA A 169 -34.57 -6.62 -17.72
CA ALA A 169 -35.58 -7.23 -16.87
C ALA A 169 -36.79 -6.31 -16.68
N GLN A 170 -36.58 -5.00 -16.55
CA GLN A 170 -37.67 -4.02 -16.47
C GLN A 170 -38.48 -3.95 -17.77
N TYR A 171 -37.82 -3.91 -18.92
CA TYR A 171 -38.52 -3.91 -20.22
C TYR A 171 -39.39 -5.16 -20.43
N ARG A 172 -39.00 -6.32 -19.88
CA ARG A 172 -39.75 -7.58 -20.04
C ARG A 172 -40.93 -7.72 -19.08
N ASN A 173 -40.92 -7.07 -17.91
CA ASN A 173 -41.88 -7.27 -16.82
C ASN A 173 -42.75 -6.04 -16.56
N ALA A 174 -43.39 -5.50 -17.60
CA ALA A 174 -44.16 -4.25 -17.56
C ALA A 174 -45.27 -4.13 -16.46
N PRO A 175 -45.96 -5.20 -15.99
CA PRO A 175 -47.02 -5.02 -14.98
C PRO A 175 -46.54 -5.15 -13.53
N ASN A 176 -45.33 -5.65 -13.27
CA ASN A 176 -44.73 -5.72 -11.94
C ASN A 176 -43.57 -4.74 -11.89
N PHE A 177 -43.87 -3.45 -11.74
CA PHE A 177 -42.86 -2.40 -11.62
C PHE A 177 -41.91 -2.71 -10.46
N ASN A 178 -40.76 -3.28 -10.78
CA ASN A 178 -39.64 -3.28 -9.85
C ASN A 178 -39.15 -1.84 -9.78
N SER A 179 -39.15 -1.26 -8.58
CA SER A 179 -38.77 0.13 -8.26
C SER A 179 -37.30 0.46 -8.52
N TRP A 180 -36.58 -0.41 -9.24
CA TRP A 180 -35.18 -0.22 -9.59
C TRP A 180 -35.04 1.01 -10.50
N LYS A 181 -34.12 1.90 -10.18
CA LYS A 181 -33.80 3.07 -10.99
C LYS A 181 -32.39 2.91 -11.52
N ARG A 182 -32.16 3.22 -12.80
CA ARG A 182 -30.81 3.24 -13.36
C ARG A 182 -29.98 4.25 -12.55
N PRO A 183 -28.89 3.81 -11.89
CA PRO A 183 -28.03 4.74 -11.16
C PRO A 183 -27.23 5.60 -12.15
N PRO A 184 -27.03 6.89 -11.87
CA PRO A 184 -26.20 7.80 -12.67
C PRO A 184 -24.69 7.49 -12.47
N VAL A 185 -24.28 6.27 -12.81
CA VAL A 185 -22.90 5.80 -12.59
C VAL A 185 -21.90 6.61 -13.41
N GLU A 186 -22.30 7.08 -14.59
CA GLU A 186 -21.49 7.90 -15.46
C GLU A 186 -21.20 9.25 -14.80
N GLU A 187 -22.20 9.92 -14.22
CA GLU A 187 -22.00 11.20 -13.53
C GLU A 187 -21.05 11.05 -12.34
N VAL A 188 -21.24 10.00 -11.52
CA VAL A 188 -20.40 9.74 -10.34
C VAL A 188 -18.99 9.29 -10.71
N CYS A 189 -18.78 8.57 -11.82
CA CYS A 189 -17.45 8.16 -12.26
C CYS A 189 -16.68 9.28 -12.98
N PHE A 190 -17.37 10.20 -13.66
CA PHE A 190 -16.74 11.28 -14.45
C PHE A 190 -16.62 12.61 -13.69
N GLN A 191 -17.54 12.95 -12.76
CA GLN A 191 -17.43 14.16 -11.92
C GLN A 191 -16.18 14.27 -11.04
N PRO A 192 -15.64 13.21 -10.40
CA PRO A 192 -14.50 13.34 -9.49
C PRO A 192 -13.23 13.83 -10.20
N TYR A 193 -13.03 13.52 -11.48
CA TYR A 193 -11.88 14.02 -12.24
C TYR A 193 -11.83 15.56 -12.34
N GLN A 194 -12.96 16.26 -12.17
CA GLN A 194 -13.01 17.72 -12.25
C GLN A 194 -12.99 18.42 -10.88
N ASN A 195 -13.53 17.79 -9.83
CA ASN A 195 -13.69 18.44 -8.52
C ASN A 195 -12.79 17.85 -7.41
N PHE A 196 -12.29 16.63 -7.57
CA PHE A 196 -11.52 15.92 -6.56
C PHE A 196 -10.42 15.06 -7.20
N PRO A 197 -9.22 15.62 -7.44
CA PRO A 197 -8.12 14.89 -8.08
C PRO A 197 -7.64 13.65 -7.29
N GLU A 198 -8.04 13.51 -6.03
CA GLU A 198 -7.69 12.40 -5.12
C GLU A 198 -8.73 11.25 -5.13
N LEU A 199 -9.75 11.30 -5.98
CA LEU A 199 -10.72 10.21 -6.16
C LEU A 199 -10.42 9.47 -7.47
N SER A 200 -10.03 8.19 -7.35
CA SER A 200 -9.69 7.36 -8.52
C SER A 200 -10.68 6.21 -8.68
N PHE A 201 -11.47 6.25 -9.75
CA PHE A 201 -12.37 5.16 -10.13
C PHE A 201 -11.67 4.19 -11.08
N TYR A 202 -11.44 2.95 -10.63
CA TYR A 202 -10.89 1.91 -11.48
C TYR A 202 -11.98 0.95 -11.94
N ARG A 203 -12.34 1.05 -13.22
CA ARG A 203 -13.15 0.01 -13.88
C ARG A 203 -12.29 -1.25 -13.97
N MET A 204 -12.73 -2.35 -13.34
CA MET A 204 -12.08 -3.65 -13.50
C MET A 204 -12.43 -4.22 -14.90
N CYS A 205 -11.92 -3.59 -15.95
CA CYS A 205 -11.74 -4.20 -17.25
C CYS A 205 -10.39 -4.92 -17.22
N ASN A 206 -10.40 -6.25 -17.13
CA ASN A 206 -9.29 -7.18 -17.41
C ASN A 206 -7.88 -6.55 -17.45
N GLY A 207 -7.32 -6.18 -16.28
CA GLY A 207 -5.88 -5.92 -16.13
C GLY A 207 -5.41 -4.50 -15.80
N PHE A 208 -6.29 -3.48 -15.77
CA PHE A 208 -5.84 -2.08 -15.67
C PHE A 208 -5.51 -1.53 -14.27
N VAL A 209 -5.99 -2.15 -13.18
CA VAL A 209 -5.75 -1.60 -11.82
C VAL A 209 -4.30 -1.76 -11.38
N PHE A 210 -3.59 -2.77 -11.90
CA PHE A 210 -2.20 -3.05 -11.52
C PHE A 210 -1.17 -2.20 -12.25
N SER A 211 -1.43 -1.75 -13.48
CA SER A 211 -0.44 -0.95 -14.23
C SER A 211 -0.30 0.46 -13.69
N GLY A 212 -1.38 1.06 -13.18
CA GLY A 212 -1.34 2.37 -12.52
C GLY A 212 -0.50 2.37 -11.25
N PHE A 213 -0.66 1.33 -10.40
CA PHE A 213 0.12 1.18 -9.17
C PHE A 213 1.61 0.94 -9.42
N MET A 214 1.97 0.21 -10.49
CA MET A 214 3.37 -0.01 -10.88
C MET A 214 4.02 1.19 -11.61
N GLN A 215 3.22 2.14 -12.13
CA GLN A 215 3.75 3.40 -12.65
C GLN A 215 4.05 4.40 -11.52
N ILE A 216 3.35 4.34 -10.39
CA ILE A 216 3.58 5.22 -9.23
C ILE A 216 4.87 4.85 -8.47
N SER A 217 5.34 3.60 -8.54
CA SER A 217 6.67 3.24 -8.04
C SER A 217 7.84 3.74 -8.91
N ASN A 218 7.57 4.38 -10.06
CA ASN A 218 8.58 4.95 -10.95
C ASN A 218 8.63 6.49 -10.90
N THR A 219 7.83 7.14 -10.06
CA THR A 219 8.03 8.55 -9.74
C THR A 219 9.07 8.66 -8.63
N PRO A 220 10.25 9.25 -8.90
CA PRO A 220 11.23 9.50 -7.85
C PRO A 220 10.64 10.48 -6.83
N CYS A 221 10.90 10.22 -5.55
CA CYS A 221 10.67 11.17 -4.46
C CYS A 221 11.41 12.48 -4.70
#